data_AF-Q0K3T8-F1
#
_entry.id   AF-Q0K3T8-F1
#
_cell.length_a   1.000
_cell.length_b   1.000
_cell.length_c   1.000
_cell.angle_alpha   90.00
_cell.angle_beta   90.00
_cell.angle_gamma   90.00
#
_symmetry.space_group_name_H-M   'P 1'
#
loop_
_entity.id
_entity.type
_entity.pdbx_description
1 polymer ?
#
loop_
_entity_poly.entity_id
_entity_poly.type
_entity_poly.pdbx_seq_one_letter_code
_entity_poly.pdbx_strand_id
1 'polypeptide(L)' 'MNTPSVPLFEATPRYVRVEGRTPEGFVQFAFSVADPELNVELIMPEPMFEAFCCVNRVRFLPPLETAPQPQADD' A
#
# COMPACT_ATOMS: atom_id res chain seq x y z
N MET A 1 -16.62 2.00 -34.70
CA MET A 1 -15.91 1.22 -33.67
C MET A 1 -15.65 2.17 -32.50
N ASN A 2 -16.53 2.20 -31.50
CA ASN A 2 -16.36 3.07 -30.34
C ASN A 2 -15.54 2.33 -29.29
N THR A 3 -14.24 2.59 -29.24
CA THR A 3 -13.41 2.18 -28.11
C THR A 3 -13.81 3.03 -26.91
N PRO A 4 -14.35 2.47 -25.81
CA PRO A 4 -14.55 3.26 -24.61
C PRO A 4 -13.18 3.67 -24.09
N SER A 5 -12.86 4.96 -24.20
CA SER A 5 -11.70 5.56 -23.55
C SER A 5 -11.96 5.56 -22.05
N VAL A 6 -11.67 4.44 -21.39
CA VAL A 6 -11.57 4.41 -19.93
C VAL A 6 -10.48 5.42 -19.57
N PRO A 7 -10.76 6.46 -18.78
CA PRO A 7 -9.75 7.42 -18.39
C PRO A 7 -8.59 6.69 -17.70
N LEU A 8 -7.35 6.97 -18.14
CA LEU A 8 -6.14 6.24 -17.71
C LEU A 8 -6.01 6.11 -16.17
N PHE A 9 -6.54 7.08 -15.42
CA PHE A 9 -6.52 7.12 -13.96
C PHE A 9 -7.38 6.04 -13.27
N GLU A 10 -8.39 5.49 -13.95
CA GLU A 10 -9.19 4.38 -13.44
C GLU A 10 -8.44 3.04 -13.55
N ALA A 11 -7.53 2.91 -14.52
CA ALA A 11 -6.73 1.70 -14.74
C ALA A 11 -5.45 1.65 -13.91
N THR A 12 -5.02 2.77 -13.31
CA THR A 12 -3.77 2.81 -12.53
C THR A 12 -3.90 1.98 -11.25
N PRO A 13 -3.07 0.93 -11.07
CA PRO A 13 -3.12 0.11 -9.87
C PRO A 13 -2.65 0.91 -8.66
N ARG A 14 -3.29 0.65 -7.52
CA ARG A 14 -2.99 1.27 -6.23
C ARG A 14 -2.59 0.16 -5.27
N TYR A 15 -1.53 0.37 -4.51
CA TYR A 15 -0.95 -0.64 -3.64
C TYR A 15 -0.95 -0.16 -2.20
N VAL A 16 -1.13 -1.09 -1.28
CA VAL A 16 -0.98 -0.86 0.16
C VAL A 16 -0.07 -1.93 0.72
N ARG A 17 0.93 -1.52 1.50
CA ARG A 17 1.76 -2.41 2.31
C ARG A 17 1.60 -2.03 3.77
N VAL A 18 1.15 -2.96 4.61
CA VAL A 18 1.00 -2.71 6.04
C VAL A 18 2.36 -2.90 6.70
N GLU A 19 2.87 -1.83 7.32
CA GLU A 19 4.15 -1.82 8.02
C GLU A 19 3.97 -2.17 9.50
N GLY A 20 2.83 -1.79 10.10
CA GLY A 20 2.57 -2.07 11.51
C GLY A 20 1.18 -1.67 11.97
N ARG A 21 0.82 -2.13 13.18
CA ARG A 21 -0.40 -1.73 13.89
C ARG A 21 -0.06 -1.37 15.33
N THR A 22 -0.62 -0.28 15.82
CA THR A 22 -0.41 0.17 17.20
C THR A 22 -1.48 -0.42 18.12
N PRO A 23 -1.18 -0.60 19.43
CA PRO A 23 -2.18 -1.04 20.40
C PRO A 23 -3.33 -0.03 20.58
N GLU A 24 -3.13 1.21 20.17
CA GLU A 24 -4.14 2.29 20.17
C GLU A 24 -5.10 2.22 18.98
N GLY A 25 -4.93 1.24 18.08
CA GLY A 25 -5.83 1.01 16.95
C GLY A 25 -5.49 1.80 15.68
N PHE A 26 -4.23 2.24 15.53
CA PHE A 26 -3.74 2.87 14.31
C PHE A 26 -3.03 1.85 13.42
N VAL A 27 -3.15 2.03 12.11
CA VAL A 27 -2.48 1.23 11.09
C VAL A 27 -1.45 2.11 10.39
N GLN A 28 -0.21 1.67 10.38
CA GLN A 28 0.90 2.25 9.63
C GLN A 28 1.06 1.47 8.33
N PHE A 29 1.06 2.18 7.20
CA PHE A 29 1.12 1.54 5.89
C PHE A 29 1.75 2.47 4.85
N ALA A 30 2.40 1.86 3.86
CA ALA A 30 2.84 2.55 2.65
C ALA A 30 1.76 2.45 1.57
N PHE A 31 1.49 3.55 0.88
CA PHE A 31 0.55 3.63 -0.24
C PHE A 31 1.28 4.04 -1.53
N SER A 32 1.09 3.29 -2.60
CA SER A 32 1.74 3.53 -3.89
C SER A 32 0.74 3.56 -5.04
N VAL A 33 1.03 4.35 -6.07
CA VAL A 33 0.18 4.49 -7.26
C VAL A 33 1.02 4.24 -8.50
N ALA A 34 0.55 3.37 -9.39
CA ALA A 34 1.26 2.86 -10.56
C ALA A 34 2.48 2.00 -10.23
N ASP A 35 3.42 2.56 -9.48
CA ASP A 35 4.69 1.95 -9.11
C ASP A 35 4.68 1.58 -7.61
N PRO A 36 4.92 0.31 -7.24
CA PRO A 36 4.90 -0.11 -5.84
C PRO A 36 6.11 0.40 -5.04
N GLU A 37 7.22 0.75 -5.69
CA GLU A 37 8.43 1.25 -5.04
C GLU A 37 8.29 2.74 -4.67
N LEU A 38 7.61 3.55 -5.49
CA LEU A 38 7.29 4.94 -5.20
C LEU A 38 6.03 5.08 -4.32
N ASN A 39 6.24 5.11 -3.01
CA ASN A 39 5.17 5.10 -2.02
C ASN A 39 5.23 6.30 -1.06
N VAL A 40 4.08 6.57 -0.42
CA VAL A 40 3.97 7.51 0.71
C VAL A 40 3.59 6.75 1.97
N GLU A 41 4.25 7.06 3.08
CA GLU A 41 3.96 6.48 4.39
C GLU A 41 2.80 7.22 5.06
N LEU A 42 1.80 6.46 5.52
CA LEU A 42 0.59 6.98 6.14
C LEU A 42 0.29 6.24 7.44
N ILE A 43 -0.36 6.93 8.37
CA ILE A 43 -0.90 6.37 9.61
C ILE A 43 -2.31 6.88 9.83
N MET A 44 -3.24 5.98 10.11
CA MET A 44 -4.63 6.35 10.44
C MET A 44 -5.33 5.26 11.26
N PRO A 45 -6.46 5.57 11.93
CA PRO A 45 -7.25 4.57 12.65
C PRO A 45 -7.70 3.43 11.74
N GLU A 46 -7.77 2.20 12.27
CA GLU A 46 -8.20 1.01 11.53
C GLU A 46 -9.48 1.19 10.69
N PRO A 47 -10.60 1.78 11.20
CA PRO A 47 -11.79 1.95 10.37
C PRO A 47 -11.60 2.93 9.20
N MET A 48 -10.72 3.93 9.35
CA MET A 48 -10.39 4.86 8.28
C MET A 48 -9.49 4.19 7.24
N PHE A 49 -8.57 3.35 7.69
CA PHE A 49 -7.74 2.53 6.80
C PHE A 49 -8.59 1.59 5.95
N GLU A 50 -9.56 0.88 6.54
CA GLU A 50 -10.48 0.00 5.79
C GLU A 50 -11.28 0.79 4.72
N ALA A 51 -11.83 1.94 5.10
CA ALA A 51 -12.54 2.82 4.17
C ALA A 51 -11.61 3.32 3.05
N PHE A 52 -10.38 3.71 3.39
CA PHE A 52 -9.36 4.13 2.43
C PHE A 52 -9.04 3.03 1.43
N CYS A 53 -8.84 1.79 1.89
CA CYS A 53 -8.58 0.64 1.02
C CYS A 53 -9.75 0.37 0.06
N CYS A 54 -10.99 0.50 0.53
CA CYS A 54 -12.19 0.31 -0.28
C CYS A 54 -12.32 1.38 -1.38
N VAL A 55 -12.21 2.67 -1.01
CA VAL A 55 -12.32 3.79 -1.95
C VAL A 55 -11.23 3.73 -3.02
N ASN A 56 -10.00 3.39 -2.62
CA ASN A 56 -8.86 3.32 -3.53
C ASN A 56 -8.73 1.98 -4.27
N ARG A 57 -9.57 0.98 -3.99
CA ARG A 57 -9.51 -0.36 -4.62
C ARG A 57 -8.09 -0.95 -4.63
N VAL A 58 -7.45 -0.89 -3.47
CA VAL A 58 -6.02 -1.20 -3.34
C VAL A 58 -5.72 -2.68 -3.49
N ARG A 59 -4.50 -2.99 -3.89
CA ARG A 59 -3.92 -4.34 -3.85
C ARG A 59 -2.91 -4.40 -2.71
N PHE A 60 -3.07 -5.40 -1.84
CA PHE A 60 -2.15 -5.58 -0.73
C PHE A 60 -0.83 -6.19 -1.20
N LEU A 61 0.27 -5.58 -0.77
CA LEU A 61 1.60 -6.11 -0.93
C LEU A 61 2.05 -6.79 0.37
N PRO A 62 2.90 -7.82 0.28
CA PRO A 62 3.56 -8.34 1.46
C PRO A 62 4.38 -7.21 2.12
N PRO A 63 4.61 -7.29 3.44
CA PRO A 63 5.59 -6.45 4.13
C PRO A 63 6.91 -6.46 3.36
N LEU A 64 7.68 -5.39 3.43
CA LEU A 64 9.03 -5.40 2.87
C LEU A 64 9.76 -6.53 3.59
N GLU A 65 10.09 -7.58 2.86
CA GLU A 65 10.87 -8.69 3.40
C GLU A 65 12.17 -8.04 3.89
N THR A 66 12.33 -7.96 5.21
CA THR A 66 13.60 -7.54 5.79
C THR A 66 14.55 -8.65 5.38
N ALA A 67 15.28 -8.46 4.29
CA ALA A 67 16.31 -9.40 3.89
C ALA A 67 17.14 -9.66 5.15
N PRO A 68 17.36 -10.91 5.55
CA PRO A 68 18.24 -11.20 6.66
C PRO A 68 19.56 -10.51 6.34
N GLN A 69 19.90 -9.47 7.10
CA GLN A 69 21.20 -8.84 7.00
C GLN A 69 22.19 -9.99 7.14
N PRO A 70 23.10 -10.22 6.18
CA PRO A 70 24.16 -11.19 6.39
C PRO A 70 24.84 -10.74 7.67
N GLN A 71 24.60 -11.51 8.74
CA GLN A 71 25.31 -11.38 10.00
C GLN A 71 26.77 -11.43 9.59
N ALA A 72 27.47 -10.31 9.75
CA ALA A 72 28.91 -10.27 9.58
C ALA A 72 29.45 -11.23 10.65
N ASP A 73 29.70 -12.45 10.19
CA ASP A 73 30.36 -13.52 10.92
C ASP A 73 31.86 -13.20 10.89
N ASP A 74 32.44 -13.13 12.08
CA ASP A 74 33.84 -12.86 12.48
C ASP A 74 34.25 -11.39 12.77
#